data_AF-A0A960MB86-F1
#
_entry.id   AF-A0A960MB86-F1
#
_cell.length_a   1.000
_cell.length_b   1.000
_cell.length_c   1.000
_cell.angle_alpha   90.00
_cell.angle_beta   90.00
_cell.angle_gamma   90.00
#
_symmetry.space_group_name_H-M   'P 1'
#
loop_
_entity.id
_entity.type
_entity.pdbx_description
1 polymer ?
#
loop_
_entity_poly.entity_id
_entity_poly.type
_entity_poly.pdbx_seq_one_letter_code
_entity_poly.pdbx_strand_id
1 'polypeptide(L)'
;AQAFLKIQKEHQSFDAFVWPFVEGKPQVNRWNAPEDVPCVSPESAALSKALKKWGFSFVGPTIVYSYMQAAGLVSDHLKRCFL
;
A
#
# COMPACT_ATOMS: atom_id res chain seq x y z
N ALA A 1 -11.51 -14.44 2.43
CA ALA A 1 -11.92 -13.19 1.78
C ALA A 1 -13.08 -12.44 2.49
N GLN A 2 -13.52 -12.82 3.70
CA GLN A 2 -14.69 -12.21 4.35
C GLN A 2 -14.53 -10.70 4.60
N ALA A 3 -13.35 -10.28 5.07
CA ALA A 3 -13.03 -8.87 5.33
C ALA A 3 -13.11 -7.99 4.07
N PHE A 4 -12.59 -8.49 2.94
CA PHE A 4 -12.65 -7.80 1.65
C PHE A 4 -14.09 -7.53 1.20
N LEU A 5 -14.98 -8.53 1.30
CA LEU A 5 -16.39 -8.37 0.94
C LEU A 5 -17.12 -7.36 1.85
N LYS A 6 -16.73 -7.26 3.13
CA LYS A 6 -17.27 -6.23 4.03
C LYS A 6 -16.84 -4.83 3.61
N ILE A 7 -15.55 -4.65 3.32
CA ILE A 7 -15.02 -3.36 2.82
C ILE A 7 -15.74 -2.95 1.53
N GLN A 8 -15.88 -3.85 0.55
CA GLN A 8 -16.58 -3.50 -0.69
C GLN A 8 -18.04 -3.07 -0.47
N LYS A 9 -18.73 -3.68 0.50
CA LYS A 9 -20.11 -3.27 0.85
C LYS A 9 -20.16 -1.88 1.50
N GLU A 10 -19.22 -1.55 2.38
CA GLU A 10 -19.22 -0.28 3.12
C GLU A 10 -18.57 0.89 2.33
N HIS A 11 -17.56 0.60 1.52
CA HIS A 11 -16.75 1.58 0.78
C HIS A 11 -17.00 1.55 -0.74
N GLN A 12 -18.03 0.84 -1.21
CA GLN A 12 -18.34 0.57 -2.63
C GLN A 12 -17.32 -0.32 -3.36
N SER A 13 -16.02 -0.14 -3.12
CA SER A 13 -14.95 -0.98 -3.66
C SER A 13 -13.76 -1.05 -2.70
N PHE A 14 -12.86 -2.01 -2.93
CA PHE A 14 -11.61 -2.07 -2.18
C PHE A 14 -10.66 -0.94 -2.59
N ASP A 15 -10.67 -0.56 -3.86
CA ASP A 15 -9.86 0.55 -4.37
C ASP A 15 -10.22 1.87 -3.68
N ALA A 16 -11.52 2.18 -3.57
CA ALA A 16 -12.01 3.36 -2.87
C ALA A 16 -11.61 3.38 -1.38
N PHE A 17 -11.34 2.22 -0.80
CA PHE A 17 -10.81 2.11 0.56
C PHE A 17 -9.29 2.31 0.63
N VAL A 18 -8.50 1.80 -0.33
CA VAL A 18 -7.03 1.82 -0.25
C VAL A 18 -6.43 3.12 -0.81
N TRP A 19 -6.92 3.66 -1.93
CA TRP A 19 -6.35 4.85 -2.58
C TRP A 19 -6.29 6.12 -1.70
N PRO A 20 -7.21 6.37 -0.75
CA PRO A 20 -7.10 7.49 0.18
C PRO A 20 -5.83 7.48 1.04
N PHE A 21 -5.22 6.32 1.27
CA PHE A 21 -3.96 6.22 2.03
C PHE A 21 -2.75 6.83 1.31
N VAL A 22 -2.89 7.10 0.01
CA VAL A 22 -1.89 7.79 -0.83
C VAL A 22 -2.48 9.05 -1.47
N GLU A 23 -3.48 9.66 -0.83
CA GLU A 23 -4.15 10.88 -1.33
C GLU A 23 -4.72 10.74 -2.76
N GLY A 24 -5.09 9.51 -3.15
CA GLY A 24 -5.67 9.23 -4.47
C GLY A 24 -4.69 9.28 -5.64
N LYS A 25 -3.38 9.38 -5.39
CA LYS A 25 -2.35 9.42 -6.43
C LYS A 25 -1.15 8.53 -6.07
N PRO A 26 -0.46 7.92 -7.04
CA PRO A 26 0.76 7.18 -6.75
C PRO A 26 1.80 8.06 -6.04
N GLN A 27 2.39 7.56 -4.96
CA GLN A 27 3.56 8.19 -4.34
C GLN A 27 4.80 7.78 -5.14
N VAL A 28 5.35 8.73 -5.90
CA VAL A 28 6.50 8.47 -6.78
C VAL A 28 7.80 8.84 -6.08
N ASN A 29 8.57 7.83 -5.72
CA ASN A 29 9.91 8.00 -5.18
C ASN A 29 10.97 7.82 -6.28
N ARG A 30 12.19 8.28 -5.98
CA ARG A 30 13.34 8.24 -6.90
C ARG A 30 14.60 7.90 -6.11
N TRP A 31 14.73 6.63 -5.76
CA TRP A 31 15.89 6.10 -5.04
C TRP A 31 17.08 5.89 -5.99
N ASN A 32 18.30 5.99 -5.48
CA ASN A 32 19.50 5.77 -6.30
C ASN A 32 19.89 4.28 -6.29
N ALA A 33 19.78 3.63 -5.14
CA ALA A 33 20.12 2.22 -4.94
C ALA A 33 18.98 1.44 -4.24
N PRO A 34 18.92 0.11 -4.39
CA PRO A 34 17.91 -0.72 -3.72
C PRO A 34 17.93 -0.58 -2.18
N GLU A 35 19.10 -0.35 -1.60
CA GLU A 35 19.28 -0.23 -0.14
C GLU A 35 18.59 1.02 0.43
N ASP A 36 18.42 2.05 -0.41
CA ASP A 36 17.77 3.30 -0.02
C ASP A 36 16.24 3.14 0.12
N VAL A 37 15.67 2.08 -0.47
CA VAL A 37 14.23 1.83 -0.46
C VAL A 37 13.83 1.34 0.93
N PRO A 38 12.92 2.03 1.63
CA PRO A 38 12.52 1.61 2.96
C PRO A 38 11.69 0.31 2.91
N CYS A 39 11.71 -0.47 4.00
CA CYS A 39 10.84 -1.66 4.11
C CYS A 39 9.41 -1.32 4.56
N VAL A 40 9.17 -0.10 5.05
CA VAL A 40 7.89 0.39 5.58
C VAL A 40 7.76 1.89 5.34
N SER A 41 6.53 2.40 5.27
CA SER A 41 6.25 3.83 5.24
C SER A 41 5.14 4.19 6.26
N PRO A 42 4.97 5.49 6.58
CA PRO A 42 3.84 5.93 7.40
C PRO A 42 2.47 5.49 6.84
N GLU A 43 2.32 5.53 5.52
CA GLU A 43 1.11 5.12 4.80
C GLU A 43 0.89 3.61 4.91
N SER A 44 1.95 2.79 4.76
CA SER A 44 1.83 1.34 4.91
C SER A 44 1.52 0.92 6.34
N ALA A 45 2.06 1.63 7.33
CA ALA A 45 1.72 1.43 8.73
C ALA A 45 0.24 1.79 9.01
N ALA A 46 -0.24 2.90 8.44
CA ALA A 46 -1.64 3.31 8.56
C ALA A 46 -2.59 2.31 7.89
N LEU A 47 -2.31 1.89 6.65
CA LEU A 47 -3.11 0.92 5.92
C LEU A 47 -3.07 -0.46 6.60
N SER A 48 -1.91 -0.90 7.08
CA SER A 48 -1.77 -2.12 7.88
C SER A 48 -2.68 -2.11 9.10
N LYS A 49 -2.68 -1.01 9.86
CA LYS A 49 -3.56 -0.86 11.02
C LYS A 49 -5.04 -0.88 10.63
N ALA A 50 -5.41 -0.25 9.51
CA ALA A 50 -6.77 -0.26 9.02
C ALA A 50 -7.21 -1.68 8.59
N LEU A 51 -6.42 -2.37 7.77
CA LEU A 51 -6.71 -3.73 7.32
C LEU A 51 -6.88 -4.71 8.51
N LYS A 52 -6.04 -4.59 9.55
CA LYS A 52 -6.21 -5.37 10.79
C LYS A 52 -7.55 -5.11 11.47
N LYS A 53 -8.00 -3.84 11.54
CA LYS A 53 -9.32 -3.49 12.10
C LYS A 53 -10.47 -4.10 11.31
N TRP A 54 -10.32 -4.25 10.00
CA TRP A 54 -11.30 -4.90 9.13
C TRP A 54 -11.27 -6.45 9.18
N GLY A 55 -10.34 -7.03 9.95
CA GLY A 55 -10.24 -8.47 10.15
C GLY A 55 -9.34 -9.19 9.15
N PHE A 56 -8.45 -8.47 8.45
CA PHE A 56 -7.38 -9.13 7.71
C PHE A 56 -6.29 -9.65 8.65
N SER A 57 -5.76 -10.83 8.33
CA SER A 57 -4.57 -11.42 8.96
C SER A 57 -3.38 -11.33 8.01
N PHE A 58 -2.15 -11.49 8.52
CA PHE A 58 -0.91 -11.40 7.73
C PHE A 58 -0.72 -10.08 6.96
N VAL A 59 -1.21 -8.98 7.52
CA VAL A 59 -1.10 -7.63 6.95
C VAL A 59 -0.16 -6.76 7.79
N GLY A 60 1.07 -7.22 8.03
CA GLY A 60 2.11 -6.41 8.70
C GLY A 60 2.52 -5.19 7.85
N PRO A 61 3.05 -4.10 8.43
CA PRO A 61 3.42 -2.90 7.68
C PRO A 61 4.38 -3.14 6.52
N THR A 62 5.32 -4.09 6.65
CA THR A 62 6.23 -4.49 5.57
C THR A 62 5.50 -5.17 4.42
N ILE A 63 4.61 -6.14 4.73
CA ILE A 63 3.79 -6.83 3.72
C ILE A 63 2.91 -5.83 2.98
N VAL A 64 2.32 -4.89 3.73
CA VAL A 64 1.45 -3.85 3.16
C VAL A 64 2.25 -2.87 2.30
N TYR A 65 3.47 -2.52 2.69
CA TYR A 65 4.33 -1.69 1.84
C TYR A 65 4.67 -2.38 0.52
N SER A 66 5.06 -3.67 0.57
CA SER A 66 5.28 -4.46 -0.64
C SER A 66 4.04 -4.58 -1.52
N TYR A 67 2.85 -4.72 -0.92
CA TYR A 67 1.58 -4.66 -1.66
C TYR A 67 1.38 -3.29 -2.33
N MET A 68 1.62 -2.19 -1.61
CA MET A 68 1.48 -0.84 -2.15
C MET A 68 2.42 -0.59 -3.34
N GLN A 69 3.66 -1.09 -3.26
CA GLN A 69 4.61 -1.04 -4.37
C GLN A 69 4.10 -1.85 -5.57
N ALA A 70 3.70 -3.10 -5.35
CA ALA A 70 3.25 -4.00 -6.41
C ALA A 70 1.95 -3.53 -7.10
N ALA A 71 1.03 -2.94 -6.34
CA ALA A 71 -0.25 -2.43 -6.84
C ALA A 71 -0.15 -1.00 -7.43
N GLY A 72 1.03 -0.37 -7.40
CA GLY A 72 1.25 0.96 -7.97
C GLY A 72 0.76 2.13 -7.11
N LEU A 73 0.45 1.90 -5.84
CA LEU A 73 0.19 2.98 -4.88
C LEU A 73 1.47 3.74 -4.53
N VAL A 74 2.59 3.02 -4.53
CA VAL A 74 3.94 3.58 -4.39
C VAL A 74 4.78 3.13 -5.58
N SER A 75 5.51 4.04 -6.19
CA SER A 75 6.48 3.74 -7.25
C SER A 75 7.88 3.94 -6.70
N ASP A 76 8.52 2.86 -6.30
CA ASP A 76 9.91 2.83 -5.82
C ASP A 76 10.93 2.41 -6.90
N HIS A 77 10.55 2.48 -8.17
CA HIS A 77 11.52 2.27 -9.25
C HIS A 77 12.73 3.20 -9.08
N LEU A 78 13.92 2.59 -9.15
CA LEU A 78 15.19 3.32 -9.06
C LEU A 78 15.31 4.32 -10.21
N LYS A 79 16.07 5.39 -10.02
CA LYS A 79 16.31 6.41 -11.07
C LYS A 79 16.87 5.85 -12.38
N ARG A 80 17.59 4.73 -12.31
CA ARG A 80 18.19 4.05 -13.47
C ARG A 80 17.32 2.92 -14.02
N CYS A 81 16.13 2.72 -13.45
CA CYS A 81 15.14 1.80 -14.01
C CYS A 81 14.64 2.37 -15.35
N PHE A 82 14.35 1.50 -16.32
CA PHE A 82 13.87 1.91 -17.64
C PHE A 82 12.36 2.23 -17.66
N LEU A 83 11.67 1.98 -16.54
CA LEU A 83 10.25 2.24 -16.32
C LEU A 83 9.97 3.68 -15.89
#